data_AF-A0A094YVX4-F1
#
_entry.id   AF-A0A094YVX4-F1
#
_cell.length_a   1.000
_cell.length_b   1.000
_cell.length_c   1.000
_cell.angle_alpha   90.00
_cell.angle_beta   90.00
_cell.angle_gamma   90.00
#
_symmetry.space_group_name_H-M   'P 1'
#
loop_
_entity.id
_entity.type
_entity.pdbx_description
1 polymer ?
#
loop_
_entity_poly.entity_id
_entity_poly.type
_entity_poly.pdbx_seq_one_letter_code
_entity_poly.pdbx_strand_id
1 'polypeptide(L)'
;MDGWAECIGAENVTAVHISGAAASIAQLKPTIVFSIGSYLPESIYFGEVSREAKKVGATTVFWATEDPYEQDANYRITDDFDVIFSCDRWGSNFYQRGRVYHLPLAASRELHYAPVMDETNRNIDVLFCGVAFTSRKDIVRNLMPSLRRLNIRIIGPGWGEFGVGFSDARIEKHQLVELYQRSKIVLNLGRSLHFENKRFMISPSTPGPRTFEAAAAGAFQIFHEDTYELRRYFTADEIPTFSNKRDFDELIETFLDDPDRRLEVAQQAQKRTLEEHTYGNRIQDVLSILRQEQLIA
;
A
#
# COMPACT_ATOMS: atom_id res chain seq x y z
N MET A 1 -7.88 8.26 -7.81
CA MET A 1 -8.10 9.13 -8.98
C MET A 1 -6.89 9.98 -9.26
N ASP A 2 -6.22 10.46 -8.21
CA ASP A 2 -5.20 11.50 -8.24
C ASP A 2 -4.06 11.16 -9.21
N GLY A 3 -3.55 9.92 -9.20
CA GLY A 3 -2.51 9.49 -10.15
C GLY A 3 -2.96 9.50 -11.62
N TRP A 4 -4.24 9.25 -11.91
CA TRP A 4 -4.77 9.39 -13.27
C TRP A 4 -4.89 10.86 -13.66
N ALA A 5 -5.44 11.68 -12.77
CA ALA A 5 -5.58 13.12 -13.00
C ALA A 5 -4.22 13.81 -13.21
N GLU A 6 -3.18 13.40 -12.48
CA GLU A 6 -1.79 13.88 -12.63
C GLU A 6 -1.22 13.56 -14.03
N CYS A 7 -1.55 12.38 -14.57
CA CYS A 7 -0.98 11.91 -15.84
C CYS A 7 -1.74 12.38 -17.08
N ILE A 8 -3.07 12.48 -17.01
CA ILE A 8 -3.92 12.74 -18.18
C ILE A 8 -4.91 13.89 -18.00
N GLY A 9 -4.85 14.64 -16.90
CA GLY A 9 -5.78 15.73 -16.61
C GLY A 9 -7.07 15.26 -15.93
N ALA A 10 -7.54 16.00 -14.94
CA ALA A 10 -8.71 15.63 -14.13
C ALA A 10 -10.01 15.56 -14.97
N GLU A 11 -10.11 16.39 -16.00
CA GLU A 11 -11.22 16.42 -16.94
C GLU A 11 -11.36 15.15 -17.80
N ASN A 12 -10.27 14.36 -17.90
CA ASN A 12 -10.23 13.11 -18.66
C ASN A 12 -10.45 11.88 -17.78
N VAL A 13 -10.77 12.07 -16.50
CA VAL A 13 -10.93 11.00 -15.52
C VAL A 13 -12.32 11.07 -14.90
N THR A 14 -13.03 9.95 -14.89
CA THR A 14 -14.31 9.83 -14.17
C THR A 14 -14.26 8.59 -13.29
N ALA A 15 -14.31 8.77 -11.96
CA ALA A 15 -14.54 7.65 -11.06
C ALA A 15 -16.03 7.40 -10.90
N VAL A 16 -16.40 6.13 -10.98
CA VAL A 16 -17.78 5.67 -10.84
C VAL A 16 -17.79 4.46 -9.92
N HIS A 17 -18.86 4.32 -9.15
CA HIS A 17 -19.11 3.09 -8.41
C HIS A 17 -19.42 1.95 -9.40
N ILE A 18 -19.01 0.71 -9.09
CA ILE A 18 -19.17 -0.42 -10.02
C ILE A 18 -20.62 -0.62 -10.49
N SER A 19 -21.59 -0.38 -9.62
CA SER A 19 -23.02 -0.50 -9.94
C SER A 19 -23.51 0.48 -11.04
N GLY A 20 -22.78 1.57 -11.28
CA GLY A 20 -23.05 2.54 -12.35
C GLY A 20 -22.05 2.49 -13.50
N ALA A 21 -21.05 1.61 -13.43
CA ALA A 21 -19.94 1.60 -14.38
C ALA A 21 -20.38 1.26 -15.80
N ALA A 22 -21.24 0.25 -15.98
CA ALA A 22 -21.75 -0.17 -17.29
C ALA A 22 -22.47 0.98 -18.03
N ALA A 23 -23.38 1.68 -17.36
CA ALA A 23 -24.09 2.82 -17.92
C ALA A 23 -23.14 3.98 -18.27
N SER A 24 -22.16 4.24 -17.40
CA SER A 24 -21.15 5.29 -17.62
C SER A 24 -20.26 4.96 -18.82
N ILE A 25 -19.86 3.70 -19.00
CA ILE A 25 -19.08 3.26 -20.16
C ILE A 25 -19.86 3.46 -21.46
N ALA A 26 -21.14 3.06 -21.48
CA ALA A 26 -22.00 3.23 -22.65
C ALA A 26 -22.18 4.70 -23.05
N GLN A 27 -22.25 5.60 -22.06
CA GLN A 27 -22.41 7.04 -22.28
C GLN A 27 -21.10 7.73 -22.67
N LEU A 28 -20.04 7.51 -21.90
CA LEU A 28 -18.76 8.23 -22.02
C LEU A 28 -17.86 7.66 -23.11
N LYS A 29 -18.03 6.37 -23.47
CA LYS A 29 -17.21 5.65 -24.46
C LYS A 29 -15.70 5.84 -24.21
N PRO A 30 -15.20 5.50 -23.01
CA PRO A 30 -13.83 5.78 -22.63
C PRO A 30 -12.82 4.97 -23.45
N THR A 31 -11.58 5.43 -23.55
CA THR A 31 -10.48 4.65 -24.13
C THR A 31 -9.99 3.55 -23.20
N ILE A 32 -10.00 3.79 -21.89
CA ILE A 32 -9.54 2.85 -20.85
C ILE A 32 -10.62 2.71 -19.78
N VAL A 33 -10.94 1.48 -19.41
CA VAL A 33 -11.73 1.14 -18.23
C VAL A 33 -10.79 0.51 -17.21
N PHE A 34 -10.44 1.27 -16.18
CA PHE A 34 -9.51 0.84 -15.13
C PHE A 34 -10.26 0.48 -13.85
N SER A 35 -10.33 -0.82 -13.55
CA SER A 35 -10.90 -1.37 -12.33
C SER A 35 -9.81 -1.63 -11.30
N ILE A 36 -10.12 -1.45 -10.02
CA ILE A 36 -9.17 -1.62 -8.91
C ILE A 36 -9.89 -2.20 -7.68
N GLY A 37 -9.23 -3.08 -6.95
CA GLY A 37 -9.68 -3.54 -5.65
C GLY A 37 -9.62 -5.06 -5.46
N SER A 38 -10.43 -5.52 -4.52
CA SER A 38 -10.73 -6.94 -4.28
C SER A 38 -11.57 -7.53 -5.41
N TYR A 39 -11.40 -8.82 -5.67
CA TYR A 39 -12.24 -9.59 -6.56
C TYR A 39 -12.95 -10.77 -5.85
N LEU A 40 -12.91 -10.81 -4.51
CA LEU A 40 -13.74 -11.69 -3.69
C LEU A 40 -15.20 -11.18 -3.57
N PRO A 41 -16.19 -12.08 -3.45
CA PRO A 41 -17.60 -11.70 -3.44
C PRO A 41 -18.11 -11.22 -2.09
N GLU A 42 -19.08 -10.30 -2.15
CA GLU A 42 -20.51 -10.67 -2.00
C GLU A 42 -21.42 -10.01 -3.07
N SER A 43 -21.01 -8.89 -3.69
CA SER A 43 -21.87 -8.12 -4.64
C SER A 43 -21.17 -7.52 -5.88
N ILE A 44 -19.90 -7.85 -6.12
CA ILE A 44 -19.08 -7.23 -7.17
C ILE A 44 -18.93 -8.19 -8.35
N TYR A 45 -19.52 -7.83 -9.50
CA TYR A 45 -19.45 -8.59 -10.74
C TYR A 45 -18.92 -7.71 -11.88
N PHE A 46 -17.71 -7.99 -12.34
CA PHE A 46 -17.04 -7.21 -13.41
C PHE A 46 -17.46 -7.61 -14.83
N GLY A 47 -18.19 -8.72 -15.00
CA GLY A 47 -18.55 -9.19 -16.33
C GLY A 47 -19.45 -8.21 -17.12
N GLU A 48 -20.31 -7.43 -16.46
CA GLU A 48 -21.07 -6.38 -17.14
C GLU A 48 -20.17 -5.22 -17.58
N VAL A 49 -19.23 -4.81 -16.73
CA VAL A 49 -18.22 -3.79 -17.03
C VAL A 49 -17.38 -4.22 -18.25
N SER A 50 -16.88 -5.45 -18.25
CA SER A 50 -16.11 -6.02 -19.36
C SER A 50 -16.92 -6.04 -20.67
N ARG A 51 -18.17 -6.48 -20.62
CA ARG A 51 -19.04 -6.53 -21.81
C ARG A 51 -19.30 -5.14 -22.40
N GLU A 52 -19.64 -4.15 -21.58
CA GLU A 52 -19.89 -2.80 -22.09
C GLU A 52 -18.60 -2.15 -22.61
N ALA A 53 -17.46 -2.37 -21.94
CA ALA A 53 -16.16 -1.87 -22.40
C ALA A 53 -15.81 -2.42 -23.79
N LYS A 54 -16.02 -3.72 -24.00
CA LYS A 54 -15.80 -4.38 -25.30
C LYS A 54 -16.68 -3.81 -26.42
N LYS A 55 -17.94 -3.45 -26.13
CA LYS A 55 -18.85 -2.84 -27.14
C LYS A 55 -18.35 -1.49 -27.65
N VAL A 56 -17.71 -0.70 -26.79
CA VAL A 56 -17.18 0.63 -27.16
C VAL A 56 -15.73 0.60 -27.60
N GLY A 57 -15.09 -0.59 -27.58
CA GLY A 57 -13.68 -0.76 -27.96
C GLY A 57 -12.69 -0.24 -26.91
N ALA A 58 -13.09 -0.13 -25.65
CA ALA A 58 -12.21 0.32 -24.57
C ALA A 58 -11.25 -0.79 -24.14
N THR A 59 -10.01 -0.42 -23.81
CA THR A 59 -9.07 -1.31 -23.12
C THR A 59 -9.51 -1.52 -21.68
N THR A 60 -9.58 -2.78 -21.25
CA THR A 60 -9.96 -3.17 -19.89
C THR A 60 -8.74 -3.52 -19.05
N VAL A 61 -8.60 -2.86 -17.90
CA VAL A 61 -7.49 -3.07 -16.97
C VAL A 61 -8.02 -3.36 -15.58
N PHE A 62 -7.40 -4.33 -14.89
CA PHE A 62 -7.68 -4.61 -13.48
C PHE A 62 -6.42 -4.48 -12.63
N TRP A 63 -6.48 -3.71 -11.55
CA TRP A 63 -5.42 -3.67 -10.53
C TRP A 63 -5.88 -4.41 -9.27
N ALA A 64 -5.37 -5.62 -9.10
CA ALA A 64 -5.60 -6.49 -7.96
C ALA A 64 -4.78 -6.03 -6.75
N THR A 65 -5.44 -5.28 -5.85
CA THR A 65 -4.80 -4.66 -4.68
C THR A 65 -4.80 -5.54 -3.44
N GLU A 66 -5.45 -6.71 -3.52
CA GLU A 66 -5.47 -7.71 -2.45
C GLU A 66 -4.64 -8.95 -2.82
N ASP A 67 -3.89 -8.93 -3.92
CA ASP A 67 -2.92 -9.98 -4.20
C ASP A 67 -1.80 -9.99 -3.13
N PRO A 68 -1.28 -11.16 -2.74
CA PRO A 68 -1.67 -12.49 -3.19
C PRO A 68 -2.77 -13.12 -2.32
N TYR A 69 -3.40 -12.35 -1.42
CA TYR A 69 -4.36 -12.87 -0.42
C TYR A 69 -5.61 -13.48 -1.03
N GLU A 70 -5.97 -13.04 -2.24
CA GLU A 70 -7.15 -13.50 -2.97
C GLU A 70 -6.80 -14.39 -4.16
N GLN A 71 -5.53 -14.80 -4.33
CA GLN A 71 -5.02 -15.40 -5.58
C GLN A 71 -5.89 -16.55 -6.13
N ASP A 72 -6.43 -17.41 -5.27
CA ASP A 72 -7.23 -18.57 -5.69
C ASP A 72 -8.55 -18.17 -6.37
N ALA A 73 -9.00 -16.93 -6.19
CA ALA A 73 -10.20 -16.37 -6.82
C ALA A 73 -9.93 -15.58 -8.11
N ASN A 74 -8.69 -15.56 -8.61
CA ASN A 74 -8.31 -14.75 -9.79
C ASN A 74 -9.08 -15.11 -11.07
N TYR A 75 -9.68 -16.31 -11.15
CA TYR A 75 -10.55 -16.74 -12.25
C TYR A 75 -11.72 -15.78 -12.51
N ARG A 76 -12.06 -14.93 -11.54
CA ARG A 76 -13.12 -13.92 -11.62
C ARG A 76 -12.76 -12.69 -12.45
N ILE A 77 -11.48 -12.44 -12.64
CA ILE A 77 -10.96 -11.29 -13.40
C ILE A 77 -10.12 -11.72 -14.60
N THR A 78 -9.65 -12.97 -14.61
CA THR A 78 -8.68 -13.48 -15.58
C THR A 78 -9.16 -13.35 -17.03
N ASP A 79 -10.44 -13.58 -17.32
CA ASP A 79 -10.98 -13.54 -18.69
C ASP A 79 -11.76 -12.24 -19.00
N ASP A 80 -12.01 -11.42 -17.98
CA ASP A 80 -12.81 -10.19 -18.11
C ASP A 80 -11.96 -8.97 -18.48
N PHE A 81 -10.63 -9.03 -18.29
CA PHE A 81 -9.73 -7.88 -18.47
C PHE A 81 -8.57 -8.17 -19.42
N ASP A 82 -8.22 -7.19 -20.27
CA ASP A 82 -7.11 -7.28 -21.22
C ASP A 82 -5.76 -7.32 -20.52
N VAL A 83 -5.61 -6.57 -19.41
CA VAL A 83 -4.39 -6.49 -18.60
C VAL A 83 -4.72 -6.58 -17.12
N ILE A 84 -3.92 -7.35 -16.39
CA ILE A 84 -3.98 -7.43 -14.93
C ILE A 84 -2.68 -6.89 -14.33
N PHE A 85 -2.83 -6.02 -13.35
CA PHE A 85 -1.76 -5.56 -12.48
C PHE A 85 -1.95 -6.19 -11.11
N SER A 86 -0.96 -6.94 -10.64
CA SER A 86 -0.93 -7.48 -9.27
C SER A 86 -0.14 -6.55 -8.37
N CYS A 87 -0.66 -6.21 -7.19
CA CYS A 87 0.10 -5.43 -6.22
C CYS A 87 1.24 -6.18 -5.54
N ASP A 88 1.31 -7.50 -5.73
CA ASP A 88 2.35 -8.34 -5.16
C ASP A 88 3.20 -9.00 -6.26
N ARG A 89 4.51 -8.91 -6.10
CA ARG A 89 5.46 -9.41 -7.09
C ARG A 89 5.37 -10.92 -7.25
N TRP A 90 5.26 -11.67 -6.16
CA TRP A 90 5.09 -13.12 -6.27
C TRP A 90 3.72 -13.46 -6.83
N GLY A 91 2.65 -12.82 -6.35
CA GLY A 91 1.27 -12.97 -6.84
C GLY A 91 1.18 -12.89 -8.36
N SER A 92 1.86 -11.90 -8.97
CA SER A 92 1.92 -11.75 -10.43
C SER A 92 2.41 -12.99 -11.20
N ASN A 93 3.28 -13.81 -10.59
CA ASN A 93 3.84 -15.03 -11.20
C ASN A 93 2.88 -16.23 -11.16
N PHE A 94 1.77 -16.15 -10.43
CA PHE A 94 0.82 -17.26 -10.27
C PHE A 94 -0.42 -17.14 -11.17
N TYR A 95 -0.44 -16.19 -12.10
CA TYR A 95 -1.45 -16.11 -13.14
C TYR A 95 -1.08 -17.01 -14.32
N GLN A 96 -2.02 -17.83 -14.81
CA GLN A 96 -1.81 -18.75 -15.94
C GLN A 96 -2.19 -18.11 -17.29
N ARG A 97 -1.82 -16.85 -17.49
CA ARG A 97 -2.09 -16.08 -18.72
C ARG A 97 -1.03 -15.02 -18.97
N GLY A 98 -0.99 -14.49 -20.20
CA GLY A 98 -0.18 -13.33 -20.55
C GLY A 98 -0.80 -12.00 -20.08
N ARG A 99 -0.02 -10.92 -20.19
CA ARG A 99 -0.39 -9.54 -19.82
C ARG A 99 -0.76 -9.38 -18.35
N VAL A 100 0.06 -9.98 -17.50
CA VAL A 100 0.01 -9.80 -16.05
C VAL A 100 1.32 -9.19 -15.61
N TYR A 101 1.25 -8.07 -14.90
CA TYR A 101 2.42 -7.31 -14.48
C TYR A 101 2.32 -7.00 -12.99
N HIS A 102 3.47 -6.90 -12.35
CA HIS A 102 3.55 -6.40 -10.97
C HIS A 102 3.49 -4.87 -10.95
N LEU A 103 2.55 -4.31 -10.19
CA LEU A 103 2.38 -2.88 -9.96
C LEU A 103 2.13 -2.62 -8.46
N PRO A 104 3.15 -2.20 -7.70
CA PRO A 104 3.04 -2.02 -6.27
C PRO A 104 2.15 -0.82 -5.95
N LEU A 105 1.50 -0.84 -4.79
CA LEU A 105 0.79 0.33 -4.28
C LEU A 105 1.79 1.49 -4.03
N ALA A 106 1.25 2.66 -3.72
CA ALA A 106 2.01 3.91 -3.71
C ALA A 106 1.38 4.96 -2.79
N ALA A 107 2.02 6.11 -2.66
CA ALA A 107 1.48 7.27 -1.96
C ALA A 107 0.62 8.16 -2.88
N SER A 108 -0.42 8.79 -2.34
CA SER A 108 -1.06 9.96 -2.96
C SER A 108 -0.38 11.22 -2.43
N ARG A 109 0.08 12.09 -3.35
CA ARG A 109 0.61 13.41 -2.98
C ARG A 109 -0.47 14.26 -2.29
N GLU A 110 -1.71 14.17 -2.74
CA GLU A 110 -2.81 14.97 -2.19
C GLU A 110 -3.18 14.53 -0.77
N LEU A 111 -3.26 13.21 -0.54
CA LEU A 111 -3.78 12.69 0.72
C LEU A 111 -2.72 12.45 1.79
N HIS A 112 -1.46 12.17 1.39
CA HIS A 112 -0.44 11.68 2.32
C HIS A 112 0.75 12.62 2.47
N TYR A 113 0.93 13.59 1.57
CA TYR A 113 2.04 14.53 1.72
C TYR A 113 1.86 15.40 2.96
N ALA A 114 2.92 15.49 3.74
CA ALA A 114 3.08 16.49 4.79
C ALA A 114 4.55 16.94 4.79
N PRO A 115 4.85 18.22 5.05
CA PRO A 115 6.23 18.66 5.15
C PRO A 115 6.94 17.91 6.28
N VAL A 116 8.23 17.66 6.12
CA VAL A 116 9.03 17.15 7.25
C VAL A 116 9.16 18.29 8.26
N MET A 117 8.50 18.16 9.41
CA MET A 117 8.48 19.16 10.47
C MET A 117 9.66 18.99 11.43
N ASP A 118 9.95 20.04 12.21
CA ASP A 118 10.85 19.93 13.34
C ASP A 118 10.32 18.95 14.40
N GLU A 119 11.23 18.39 15.19
CA GLU A 119 10.92 17.29 16.12
C GLU A 119 10.23 17.79 17.42
N THR A 120 9.95 19.10 17.58
CA THR A 120 9.52 19.68 18.86
C THR A 120 8.14 19.19 19.33
N ASN A 121 7.30 18.70 18.42
CA ASN A 121 5.94 18.24 18.73
C ASN A 121 5.76 16.71 18.68
N ARG A 122 6.84 15.94 18.54
CA ARG A 122 6.76 14.48 18.48
C ARG A 122 6.66 13.86 19.87
N ASN A 123 5.42 13.64 20.32
CA ASN A 123 5.13 13.11 21.65
C ASN A 123 4.84 11.60 21.69
N ILE A 124 4.78 10.91 20.54
CA ILE A 124 4.62 9.46 20.47
C ILE A 124 5.99 8.86 20.15
N ASP A 125 6.52 7.99 21.02
CA ASP A 125 7.82 7.37 20.76
C ASP A 125 7.73 6.36 19.61
N VAL A 126 6.70 5.49 19.66
CA VAL A 126 6.48 4.45 18.65
C VAL A 126 5.01 4.38 18.27
N LEU A 127 4.72 4.47 16.97
CA LEU A 127 3.39 4.34 16.40
C LEU A 127 3.28 3.09 15.51
N PHE A 128 2.17 2.37 15.64
CA PHE A 128 1.71 1.44 14.61
C PHE A 128 0.22 1.69 14.33
N CYS A 129 -0.18 1.64 13.06
CA CYS A 129 -1.58 1.74 12.66
C CYS A 129 -1.94 0.61 11.68
N GLY A 130 -2.80 -0.31 12.12
CA GLY A 130 -3.25 -1.44 11.29
C GLY A 130 -3.96 -2.51 12.10
N VAL A 131 -4.62 -3.44 11.42
CA VAL A 131 -5.32 -4.56 12.06
C VAL A 131 -4.33 -5.48 12.78
N ALA A 132 -4.71 -5.96 13.96
CA ALA A 132 -3.94 -6.86 14.81
C ALA A 132 -4.00 -8.32 14.33
N PHE A 133 -3.49 -8.59 13.12
CA PHE A 133 -3.35 -9.96 12.63
C PHE A 133 -2.40 -10.76 13.52
N THR A 134 -2.58 -12.09 13.58
CA THR A 134 -1.78 -12.98 14.44
C THR A 134 -0.28 -12.77 14.26
N SER A 135 0.20 -12.68 13.02
CA SER A 135 1.61 -12.40 12.69
C SER A 135 2.11 -11.08 13.31
N ARG A 136 1.31 -10.01 13.26
CA ARG A 136 1.65 -8.73 13.89
C ARG A 136 1.59 -8.78 15.40
N LYS A 137 0.61 -9.50 15.98
CA LYS A 137 0.51 -9.72 17.43
C LYS A 137 1.76 -10.42 17.94
N ASP A 138 2.27 -11.42 17.21
CA ASP A 138 3.46 -12.16 17.62
C ASP A 138 4.73 -11.30 17.55
N ILE A 139 4.91 -10.49 16.50
CA ILE A 139 5.99 -9.50 16.43
C ILE A 139 5.90 -8.54 17.63
N VAL A 140 4.74 -7.94 17.85
CA VAL A 140 4.53 -6.97 18.95
C VAL A 140 4.75 -7.61 20.33
N ARG A 141 4.33 -8.87 20.54
CA ARG A 141 4.62 -9.62 21.78
C ARG A 141 6.11 -9.78 21.99
N ASN A 142 6.87 -10.09 20.94
CA ASN A 142 8.33 -10.23 21.02
C ASN A 142 9.01 -8.88 21.34
N LEU A 143 8.50 -7.77 20.82
CA LEU A 143 9.02 -6.42 21.08
C LEU A 143 8.54 -5.83 22.42
N MET A 144 7.53 -6.43 23.05
CA MET A 144 6.86 -5.92 24.25
C MET A 144 7.79 -5.52 25.41
N PRO A 145 8.87 -6.26 25.73
CA PRO A 145 9.78 -5.85 26.80
C PRO A 145 10.36 -4.45 26.59
N SER A 146 10.58 -4.05 25.33
CA SER A 146 11.09 -2.73 24.95
C SER A 146 9.97 -1.71 24.78
N LEU A 147 8.87 -2.09 24.12
CA LEU A 147 7.72 -1.20 23.90
C LEU A 147 7.09 -0.70 25.21
N ARG A 148 7.06 -1.50 26.28
CA ARG A 148 6.48 -1.09 27.58
C ARG A 148 7.20 0.07 28.26
N ARG A 149 8.43 0.40 27.84
CA ARG A 149 9.20 1.52 28.38
C ARG A 149 9.00 2.81 27.58
N LEU A 150 8.22 2.77 26.51
CA LEU A 150 8.05 3.85 25.54
C LEU A 150 6.61 4.38 25.59
N ASN A 151 6.42 5.65 25.22
CA ASN A 151 5.08 6.19 24.97
C ASN A 151 4.56 5.71 23.61
N ILE A 152 3.99 4.51 23.59
CA ILE A 152 3.52 3.87 22.36
C ILE A 152 2.08 4.27 22.01
N ARG A 153 1.76 4.21 20.72
CA ARG A 153 0.40 4.21 20.17
C ARG A 153 0.27 3.11 19.12
N ILE A 154 -0.37 2.01 19.47
CA ILE A 154 -0.62 0.89 18.56
C ILE A 154 -2.13 0.80 18.35
N ILE A 155 -2.57 1.18 17.15
CA ILE A 155 -3.97 1.49 16.88
C ILE A 155 -4.52 0.63 15.73
N GLY A 156 -5.72 0.09 15.93
CA GLY A 156 -6.48 -0.65 14.93
C GLY A 156 -7.22 -1.84 15.52
N PRO A 157 -8.15 -2.46 14.77
CA PRO A 157 -8.97 -3.54 15.30
C PRO A 157 -8.14 -4.73 15.82
N GLY A 158 -8.43 -5.15 17.05
CA GLY A 158 -7.87 -6.33 17.71
C GLY A 158 -6.66 -6.07 18.61
N TRP A 159 -6.27 -4.81 18.83
CA TRP A 159 -5.16 -4.42 19.70
C TRP A 159 -5.57 -4.15 21.14
N GLY A 160 -6.84 -3.81 21.41
CA GLY A 160 -7.28 -3.34 22.74
C GLY A 160 -6.97 -4.27 23.91
N GLU A 161 -6.87 -5.58 23.66
CA GLU A 161 -6.51 -6.61 24.65
C GLU A 161 -5.09 -6.45 25.24
N PHE A 162 -4.20 -5.70 24.58
CA PHE A 162 -2.81 -5.51 25.01
C PHE A 162 -2.65 -4.42 26.09
N GLY A 163 -3.71 -3.66 26.39
CA GLY A 163 -3.72 -2.68 27.47
C GLY A 163 -3.20 -1.30 27.09
N VAL A 164 -2.48 -0.64 28.01
CA VAL A 164 -2.07 0.76 27.86
C VAL A 164 -1.19 0.97 26.63
N GLY A 165 -1.51 1.99 25.83
CA GLY A 165 -0.82 2.29 24.58
C GLY A 165 -1.40 1.59 23.35
N PHE A 166 -2.35 0.67 23.55
CA PHE A 166 -3.07 -0.05 22.50
C PHE A 166 -4.52 0.42 22.38
N SER A 167 -5.08 0.40 21.17
CA SER A 167 -6.46 0.86 20.92
C SER A 167 -7.10 0.14 19.73
N ASP A 168 -8.38 -0.23 19.87
CA ASP A 168 -9.21 -0.76 18.77
C ASP A 168 -9.80 0.31 17.84
N ALA A 169 -9.42 1.58 18.04
CA ALA A 169 -9.94 2.69 17.26
C ALA A 169 -9.67 2.52 15.75
N ARG A 170 -10.64 2.94 14.95
CA ARG A 170 -10.45 3.13 13.51
C ARG A 170 -10.01 4.57 13.28
N ILE A 171 -8.90 4.73 12.57
CA ILE A 171 -8.28 6.02 12.29
C ILE A 171 -8.65 6.44 10.87
N GLU A 172 -9.20 7.64 10.75
CA GLU A 172 -9.49 8.26 9.47
C GLU A 172 -8.19 8.66 8.75
N LYS A 173 -8.22 8.78 7.42
CA LYS A 173 -7.02 9.02 6.61
C LYS A 173 -6.21 10.26 7.06
N HIS A 174 -6.89 11.37 7.35
CA HIS A 174 -6.24 12.61 7.79
C HIS A 174 -5.61 12.48 9.19
N GLN A 175 -6.27 11.76 10.11
CA GLN A 175 -5.75 11.49 11.45
C GLN A 175 -4.48 10.64 11.41
N LEU A 176 -4.38 9.75 10.41
CA LEU A 176 -3.22 8.89 10.22
C LEU A 176 -1.97 9.69 9.87
N VAL A 177 -2.09 10.71 9.02
CA VAL A 177 -1.00 11.66 8.72
C VAL A 177 -0.62 12.50 9.94
N GLU A 178 -1.60 12.96 10.73
CA GLU A 178 -1.32 13.67 12.00
C GLU A 178 -0.55 12.79 12.98
N LEU A 179 -0.94 11.52 13.12
CA LEU A 179 -0.24 10.56 13.97
C LEU A 179 1.19 10.34 13.49
N TYR A 180 1.42 10.21 12.19
CA TYR A 180 2.77 10.13 11.62
C TYR A 180 3.64 11.34 12.01
N GLN A 181 3.10 12.54 11.89
CA GLN A 181 3.81 13.78 12.23
C GLN A 181 4.10 13.93 13.74
N ARG A 182 3.30 13.28 14.59
CA ARG A 182 3.47 13.29 16.05
C ARG A 182 4.34 12.15 16.59
N SER A 183 4.80 11.26 15.71
CA SER A 183 5.52 10.04 16.10
C SER A 183 6.99 10.10 15.75
N LYS A 184 7.86 9.82 16.72
CA LYS A 184 9.30 9.72 16.51
C LYS A 184 9.62 8.54 15.60
N ILE A 185 9.02 7.38 15.84
CA ILE A 185 9.25 6.16 15.06
C ILE A 185 7.92 5.55 14.64
N VAL A 186 7.73 5.37 13.34
CA VAL A 186 6.61 4.60 12.79
C VAL A 186 7.05 3.16 12.54
N LEU A 187 6.40 2.21 13.21
CA LEU A 187 6.57 0.79 12.92
C LEU A 187 5.84 0.45 11.63
N ASN A 188 6.56 -0.14 10.69
CA ASN A 188 5.99 -0.72 9.50
C ASN A 188 6.05 -2.24 9.59
N LEU A 189 4.89 -2.85 9.77
CA LEU A 189 4.74 -4.30 9.89
C LEU A 189 3.99 -4.83 8.68
N GLY A 190 4.62 -5.78 7.99
CA GLY A 190 4.01 -6.55 6.92
C GLY A 190 2.68 -7.19 7.33
N ARG A 191 1.91 -7.59 6.33
CA ARG A 191 0.68 -8.38 6.51
C ARG A 191 0.98 -9.78 6.01
N SER A 192 0.94 -10.77 6.91
CA SER A 192 0.91 -12.18 6.53
C SER A 192 -0.49 -12.73 6.81
N LEU A 193 -1.22 -13.07 5.74
CA LEU A 193 -2.59 -13.58 5.75
C LEU A 193 -2.81 -14.57 4.60
N HIS A 194 -3.81 -15.44 4.77
CA HIS A 194 -4.23 -16.44 3.77
C HIS A 194 -5.77 -16.54 3.68
N PHE A 195 -6.44 -15.49 3.15
CA PHE A 195 -7.90 -15.50 3.02
C PHE A 195 -8.37 -16.49 1.93
N GLU A 196 -7.94 -16.27 0.68
CA GLU A 196 -8.16 -17.11 -0.50
C GLU A 196 -6.84 -17.29 -1.26
N ASN A 197 -5.84 -17.74 -0.51
CA ASN A 197 -4.48 -18.08 -0.94
C ASN A 197 -4.06 -19.39 -0.26
N LYS A 198 -4.87 -20.43 -0.46
CA LYS A 198 -4.74 -21.74 0.18
C LYS A 198 -4.05 -22.74 -0.73
N ARG A 199 -4.21 -22.60 -2.05
CA ARG A 199 -3.62 -23.53 -3.02
C ARG A 199 -2.10 -23.47 -3.05
N PHE A 200 -1.54 -22.26 -3.07
CA PHE A 200 -0.10 -22.03 -3.20
C PHE A 200 0.53 -21.42 -1.95
N MET A 201 -0.27 -20.91 -1.01
CA MET A 201 0.21 -20.25 0.22
C MET A 201 1.30 -19.22 -0.07
N ILE A 202 1.07 -18.40 -1.10
CA ILE A 202 2.03 -17.41 -1.59
C ILE A 202 2.33 -16.45 -0.44
N SER A 203 3.60 -16.31 -0.08
CA SER A 203 4.01 -15.33 0.90
C SER A 203 4.05 -13.95 0.25
N PRO A 204 3.31 -12.95 0.76
CA PRO A 204 3.39 -11.59 0.25
C PRO A 204 4.81 -11.05 0.45
N SER A 205 5.34 -10.36 -0.56
CA SER A 205 6.68 -9.79 -0.52
C SER A 205 6.69 -8.30 -0.72
N THR A 206 5.75 -7.76 -1.49
CA THR A 206 5.73 -6.34 -1.81
C THR A 206 5.32 -5.51 -0.58
N PRO A 207 6.05 -4.41 -0.25
CA PRO A 207 5.69 -3.55 0.87
C PRO A 207 4.27 -3.01 0.73
N GLY A 208 3.53 -3.01 1.84
CA GLY A 208 2.17 -2.46 1.88
C GLY A 208 2.16 -0.94 1.61
N PRO A 209 0.98 -0.38 1.30
CA PRO A 209 0.86 1.04 0.96
C PRO A 209 1.38 1.95 2.08
N ARG A 210 1.17 1.56 3.36
CA ARG A 210 1.63 2.29 4.55
C ARG A 210 3.12 2.66 4.52
N THR A 211 3.97 1.88 3.85
CA THR A 211 5.39 2.21 3.65
C THR A 211 5.56 3.52 2.90
N PHE A 212 4.89 3.62 1.76
CA PHE A 212 4.94 4.81 0.91
C PHE A 212 4.17 5.97 1.56
N GLU A 213 3.05 5.69 2.20
CA GLU A 213 2.24 6.73 2.87
C GLU A 213 2.99 7.40 4.03
N ALA A 214 3.64 6.62 4.90
CA ALA A 214 4.43 7.15 6.01
C ALA A 214 5.63 7.96 5.51
N ALA A 215 6.30 7.49 4.45
CA ALA A 215 7.42 8.22 3.83
C ALA A 215 6.94 9.52 3.18
N ALA A 216 5.84 9.50 2.42
CA ALA A 216 5.24 10.71 1.85
C ALA A 216 4.83 11.72 2.93
N ALA A 217 4.40 11.23 4.09
CA ALA A 217 4.08 12.04 5.26
C ALA A 217 5.30 12.51 6.04
N GLY A 218 6.54 12.28 5.58
CA GLY A 218 7.75 12.77 6.25
C GLY A 218 8.01 12.09 7.61
N ALA A 219 7.50 10.88 7.79
CA ALA A 219 7.71 10.12 9.02
C ALA A 219 8.99 9.29 8.94
N PHE A 220 9.79 9.33 10.01
CA PHE A 220 10.81 8.33 10.22
C PHE A 220 10.14 6.98 10.54
N GLN A 221 10.49 5.95 9.78
CA GLN A 221 9.91 4.62 9.93
C GLN A 221 10.99 3.55 9.96
N ILE A 222 10.69 2.47 10.67
CA ILE A 222 11.49 1.25 10.65
C ILE A 222 10.62 0.09 10.18
N PHE A 223 11.17 -0.75 9.32
CA PHE A 223 10.41 -1.79 8.63
C PHE A 223 10.78 -3.18 9.15
N HIS A 224 9.77 -3.98 9.49
CA HIS A 224 9.98 -5.39 9.83
C HIS A 224 10.28 -6.18 8.55
N GLU A 225 11.54 -6.60 8.38
CA GLU A 225 12.00 -7.25 7.16
C GLU A 225 11.86 -8.77 7.26
N ASP A 226 10.77 -9.27 6.67
CA ASP A 226 10.52 -10.71 6.45
C ASP A 226 11.07 -11.18 5.08
N THR A 227 11.19 -10.25 4.13
CA THR A 227 11.75 -10.49 2.79
C THR A 227 12.59 -9.30 2.35
N TYR A 228 13.59 -9.53 1.50
CA TYR A 228 14.47 -8.48 0.98
C TYR A 228 13.82 -7.58 -0.09
N GLU A 229 12.52 -7.70 -0.37
CA GLU A 229 11.88 -6.96 -1.45
C GLU A 229 11.80 -5.44 -1.19
N LEU A 230 11.82 -4.99 0.07
CA LEU A 230 11.89 -3.55 0.40
C LEU A 230 13.06 -2.87 -0.33
N ARG A 231 14.18 -3.57 -0.50
CA ARG A 231 15.41 -3.06 -1.13
C ARG A 231 15.28 -2.74 -2.62
N ARG A 232 14.14 -3.09 -3.23
CA ARG A 232 13.78 -2.65 -4.58
C ARG A 232 13.15 -1.25 -4.61
N TYR A 233 12.76 -0.71 -3.45
CA TYR A 233 12.06 0.56 -3.29
C TYR A 233 12.88 1.55 -2.46
N PHE A 234 13.49 1.06 -1.37
CA PHE A 234 14.23 1.90 -0.44
C PHE A 234 15.54 1.21 -0.02
N THR A 235 16.60 2.00 -0.02
CA THR A 235 17.91 1.64 0.55
C THR A 235 17.85 1.55 2.07
N ALA A 236 18.90 1.00 2.69
CA ALA A 236 18.99 0.89 4.15
C ALA A 236 19.08 2.26 4.84
N ASP A 237 19.63 3.26 4.14
CA ASP A 237 19.76 4.62 4.62
C ASP A 237 18.43 5.40 4.56
N GLU A 238 17.55 5.04 3.62
CA GLU A 238 16.21 5.62 3.50
C GLU A 238 15.21 4.95 4.47
N ILE A 239 15.21 3.61 4.56
CA ILE A 239 14.35 2.87 5.50
C ILE A 239 15.17 1.78 6.21
N PRO A 240 15.51 2.00 7.49
CA PRO A 240 16.13 0.98 8.34
C PRO A 240 15.19 -0.22 8.56
N THR A 241 15.77 -1.41 8.63
CA THR A 241 15.02 -2.65 8.85
C THR A 241 15.41 -3.35 10.14
N PHE A 242 14.46 -4.11 10.69
CA PHE A 242 14.69 -5.05 11.77
C PHE A 242 14.01 -6.37 11.46
N SER A 243 14.60 -7.51 11.84
CA SER A 243 13.97 -8.83 11.67
C SER A 243 13.73 -9.52 13.02
N ASN A 244 14.26 -8.96 14.10
CA ASN A 244 14.12 -9.51 15.44
C ASN A 244 14.19 -8.41 16.52
N LYS A 245 14.00 -8.81 17.78
CA LYS A 245 14.00 -7.88 18.92
C LYS A 245 15.33 -7.14 19.10
N ARG A 246 16.46 -7.83 18.89
CA ARG A 246 17.79 -7.21 19.06
C ARG A 246 17.98 -6.08 18.05
N ASP A 247 17.69 -6.33 16.77
CA ASP A 247 17.77 -5.31 15.72
C ASP A 247 16.84 -4.13 16.05
N PHE A 248 15.62 -4.41 16.53
CA PHE A 248 14.69 -3.38 16.96
C PHE A 248 15.25 -2.55 18.12
N ASP A 249 15.83 -3.19 19.14
CA ASP A 249 16.44 -2.49 20.27
C ASP A 249 17.61 -1.61 19.83
N GLU A 250 18.48 -2.11 18.94
CA GLU A 250 19.59 -1.34 18.36
C GLU A 250 19.08 -0.11 17.59
N LEU A 251 17.98 -0.23 16.85
CA LEU A 251 17.34 0.91 16.18
C LEU A 251 16.72 1.90 17.17
N ILE A 252 16.06 1.42 18.24
CA ILE A 252 15.52 2.31 19.29
C ILE A 252 16.65 3.09 19.96
N GLU A 253 17.74 2.42 20.36
CA GLU A 253 18.91 3.07 20.98
C GLU A 253 19.56 4.09 20.04
N THR A 254 19.61 3.78 18.74
CA THR A 254 20.22 4.65 17.73
C THR A 254 19.38 5.87 17.43
N PHE A 255 18.06 5.70 17.31
CA PHE A 255 17.20 6.72 16.71
C PHE A 255 16.24 7.40 17.68
N LEU A 256 15.91 6.84 18.84
CA LEU A 256 14.83 7.40 19.69
C LEU A 256 15.16 8.80 20.24
N ASP A 257 16.41 9.03 20.61
CA ASP A 257 16.89 10.28 21.20
C ASP A 257 17.78 11.11 20.24
N ASP A 258 17.82 10.74 18.96
CA ASP A 258 18.56 11.44 17.89
C ASP A 258 17.60 12.07 16.86
N PRO A 259 17.05 13.27 17.13
CA PRO A 259 16.11 13.94 16.25
C PRO A 259 16.70 14.29 14.89
N ASP A 260 17.97 14.70 14.83
CA ASP A 260 18.62 15.13 13.59
C ASP A 260 18.78 13.94 12.63
N ARG A 261 19.20 12.79 13.15
CA ARG A 261 19.34 11.59 12.34
C ARG A 261 18.00 11.04 11.86
N ARG A 262 16.95 11.09 12.70
CA ARG A 262 15.58 10.74 12.25
C ARG A 262 15.11 11.66 11.13
N LEU A 263 15.35 12.97 11.27
CA LEU A 263 14.98 13.98 10.29
C LEU A 263 15.66 13.73 8.94
N GLU A 264 16.97 13.48 8.95
CA GLU A 264 17.74 13.17 7.74
C GLU A 264 17.18 11.95 7.00
N VAL A 265 16.98 10.83 7.72
CA VAL A 265 16.46 9.59 7.12
C VAL A 265 15.03 9.78 6.59
N ALA A 266 14.16 10.45 7.34
CA ALA A 266 12.79 10.74 6.91
C ALA A 266 12.75 11.60 5.64
N GLN A 267 13.64 12.59 5.51
CA GLN A 267 13.76 13.43 4.32
C GLN A 267 14.20 12.61 3.10
N GLN A 268 15.16 11.70 3.25
CA GLN A 268 15.59 10.83 2.17
C GLN A 268 14.46 9.91 1.68
N ALA A 269 13.75 9.25 2.61
CA ALA A 269 12.61 8.39 2.29
C ALA A 269 11.45 9.16 1.64
N GLN A 270 11.14 10.37 2.14
CA GLN A 270 10.11 11.22 1.56
C GLN A 270 10.47 11.63 0.14
N LYS A 271 11.71 12.09 -0.07
CA LYS A 271 12.21 12.47 -1.39
C LYS A 271 12.07 11.32 -2.38
N ARG A 272 12.59 10.13 -2.05
CA ARG A 272 12.45 8.92 -2.89
C ARG A 272 10.99 8.64 -3.22
N THR A 273 10.10 8.71 -2.22
CA THR A 273 8.69 8.42 -2.40
C THR A 273 8.01 9.40 -3.35
N LEU A 274 8.30 10.70 -3.20
CA LEU A 274 7.73 11.74 -4.04
C LEU A 274 8.32 11.72 -5.46
N GLU A 275 9.53 11.22 -5.67
CA GLU A 275 10.13 11.10 -7.00
C GLU A 275 9.62 9.84 -7.74
N GLU A 276 9.49 8.70 -7.03
CA GLU A 276 9.36 7.38 -7.68
C GLU A 276 8.18 6.53 -7.22
N HIS A 277 7.54 6.86 -6.08
CA HIS A 277 6.55 5.99 -5.44
C HIS A 277 5.22 6.66 -5.14
N THR A 278 4.78 7.52 -6.06
CA THR A 278 3.44 8.10 -6.07
C THR A 278 2.50 7.34 -7.00
N TYR A 279 1.19 7.48 -6.81
CA TYR A 279 0.21 6.93 -7.75
C TYR A 279 0.35 7.51 -9.16
N GLY A 280 0.83 8.76 -9.32
CA GLY A 280 1.19 9.32 -10.62
C GLY A 280 2.25 8.46 -11.33
N ASN A 281 3.33 8.09 -10.63
CA ASN A 281 4.35 7.18 -11.18
C ASN A 281 3.74 5.84 -11.59
N ARG A 282 2.86 5.25 -10.76
CA ARG A 282 2.21 3.97 -11.08
C ARG A 282 1.33 4.07 -12.33
N ILE A 283 0.61 5.17 -12.51
CA ILE A 283 -0.20 5.37 -13.71
C ILE A 283 0.67 5.60 -14.95
N GLN A 284 1.83 6.26 -14.83
CA GLN A 284 2.80 6.35 -15.93
C GLN A 284 3.28 4.96 -16.36
N ASP A 285 3.60 4.08 -15.40
CA ASP A 285 3.99 2.69 -15.67
C ASP A 285 2.87 1.93 -16.39
N VAL A 286 1.62 2.05 -15.90
CA VAL A 286 0.43 1.47 -16.53
C VAL A 286 0.32 1.93 -17.98
N LEU A 287 0.33 3.24 -18.23
CA LEU A 287 0.20 3.80 -19.58
C LEU A 287 1.33 3.34 -20.51
N SER A 288 2.56 3.26 -19.98
CA SER A 288 3.71 2.72 -20.73
C SER A 288 3.48 1.27 -21.16
N ILE A 289 3.03 0.42 -20.23
CA ILE A 289 2.75 -0.99 -20.50
C ILE A 289 1.62 -1.15 -21.51
N LEU A 290 0.54 -0.37 -21.39
CA LEU A 290 -0.59 -0.43 -22.34
C LEU A 290 -0.16 -0.04 -23.76
N ARG A 291 0.74 0.94 -23.93
CA ARG A 291 1.31 1.30 -25.23
C ARG A 291 2.22 0.21 -25.79
N GLN A 292 3.07 -0.39 -24.94
CA GLN A 292 3.95 -1.50 -25.34
C GLN A 292 3.15 -2.71 -25.84
N GLU A 293 2.01 -2.98 -25.20
CA GLU A 293 1.07 -4.04 -25.59
C GLU A 293 0.16 -3.63 -26.77
N GLN A 294 0.31 -2.42 -27.31
CA GLN A 294 -0.49 -1.86 -28.42
C GLN A 294 -2.00 -1.83 -28.11
N LEU A 295 -2.36 -1.64 -26.85
CA LEU A 295 -3.75 -1.54 -26.41
C LEU A 295 -4.28 -0.11 -26.47
N ILE A 296 -3.38 0.88 -26.36
CA ILE A 296 -3.69 2.30 -26.51
C ILE A 296 -2.63 2.97 -27.40
N ALA A 297 -2.97 4.16 -27.91
CA ALA A 297 -2.08 4.99 -28.73
C ALA A 297 -0.96 5.69 -27.93
#